data_AF-A0A9E6Y1K0-F1
#
_entry.id   AF-A0A9E6Y1K0-F1
#
_cell.length_a   1.000
_cell.length_b   1.000
_cell.length_c   1.000
_cell.angle_alpha   90.00
_cell.angle_beta   90.00
_cell.angle_gamma   90.00
#
_symmetry.space_group_name_H-M   'P 1'
#
loop_
_entity.id
_entity.type
_entity.pdbx_description
1 polymer ?
#
loop_
_entity_poly.entity_id
_entity_poly.type
_entity_poly.pdbx_seq_one_letter_code
_entity_poly.pdbx_strand_id
1 'polypeptide(L)' 'MVAASSLPAAPVLALMGFGVVVAIAGHAARARWLVVTGLAILFLATAAMVVGGVVAYHDDPADPREQHDPREPTF' A
#
# COMPACT_ATOMS: atom_id res chain seq x y z
N MET A 1 8.74 13.79 15.25
CA MET A 1 8.87 13.19 13.92
C MET A 1 8.70 11.69 14.05
N VAL A 2 7.57 11.15 13.59
CA VAL A 2 7.42 9.70 13.40
C VAL A 2 8.03 9.42 12.05
N ALA A 3 9.17 8.75 12.02
CA ALA A 3 9.83 8.40 10.76
C ALA A 3 8.88 7.51 9.95
N ALA A 4 8.52 7.91 8.73
CA ALA A 4 7.69 7.09 7.83
C ALA A 4 8.32 5.71 7.56
N SER A 5 9.64 5.55 7.81
CA SER A 5 10.38 4.28 7.84
C SER A 5 9.94 3.30 8.94
N SER A 6 8.97 3.65 9.79
CA SER A 6 8.53 2.86 10.94
C SER A 6 7.09 2.34 10.88
N LEU A 7 6.32 2.64 9.83
CA LEU A 7 5.11 1.86 9.56
C LEU A 7 5.57 0.50 9.05
N PRO A 8 5.44 -0.58 9.85
CA PRO A 8 5.93 -1.87 9.41
C PRO A 8 5.17 -2.23 8.13
N ALA A 9 5.88 -2.56 7.05
CA ALA A 9 5.25 -3.13 5.86
C ALA A 9 4.65 -4.52 6.15
N ALA A 10 5.07 -5.13 7.27
CA ALA A 10 4.69 -6.47 7.71
C ALA A 10 3.17 -6.73 7.72
N PRO A 11 2.28 -5.84 8.21
CA PRO A 11 0.84 -6.07 8.21
C PRO A 11 0.25 -6.09 6.80
N VAL A 12 0.73 -5.22 5.90
CA VAL A 12 0.25 -5.17 4.51
C VAL A 12 0.68 -6.44 3.78
N LEU A 13 1.93 -6.86 3.95
CA LEU A 13 2.43 -8.11 3.37
C LEU A 13 1.71 -9.34 3.94
N ALA A 14 1.43 -9.35 5.25
CA ALA A 14 0.65 -10.42 5.87
C ALA A 14 -0.78 -10.48 5.31
N LEU A 15 -1.42 -9.33 5.10
CA LEU A 15 -2.76 -9.26 4.52
C LEU A 15 -2.78 -9.73 3.06
N MET A 16 -1.76 -9.35 2.26
CA MET A 16 -1.58 -9.86 0.90
C MET A 16 -1.43 -11.39 0.89
N GLY A 17 -0.53 -11.92 1.73
CA GLY A 17 -0.32 -13.36 1.87
C GLY A 17 -1.60 -14.10 2.28
N PHE A 18 -2.34 -13.55 3.25
CA PHE A 18 -3.62 -14.10 3.66
C PHE A 18 -4.65 -14.11 2.52
N GLY A 19 -4.81 -13.02 1.77
CA GLY A 19 -5.71 -12.95 0.62
C GLY A 19 -5.39 -13.99 -0.45
N VAL A 20 -4.10 -14.21 -0.72
CA VAL A 20 -3.62 -15.26 -1.64
C VAL A 20 -3.98 -16.65 -1.13
N VAL A 21 -3.71 -16.96 0.15
CA VAL A 21 -4.03 -18.27 0.75
C VAL A 21 -5.54 -18.54 0.69
N VAL A 22 -6.38 -17.54 1.00
CA VAL A 22 -7.84 -17.65 0.91
C VAL A 22 -8.30 -17.89 -0.53
N ALA A 23 -7.73 -17.19 -1.50
CA ALA A 23 -8.07 -17.37 -2.91
C ALA A 23 -7.68 -18.78 -3.41
N ILE A 24 -6.50 -19.28 -3.03
CA ILE A 24 -6.04 -20.64 -3.35
C ILE A 24 -6.95 -21.68 -2.70
N ALA A 25 -7.28 -21.53 -1.42
CA ALA A 25 -8.18 -22.43 -0.71
C ALA A 25 -9.58 -22.44 -1.34
N GLY A 26 -10.11 -21.27 -1.69
CA GLY A 26 -11.38 -21.14 -2.41
C GLY A 26 -11.36 -21.82 -3.77
N HIS A 27 -10.26 -21.69 -4.51
CA HIS A 27 -10.08 -22.34 -5.80
C HIS A 27 -10.03 -23.86 -5.66
N ALA A 28 -9.26 -24.38 -4.71
CA ALA A 28 -9.17 -25.82 -4.41
C ALA A 28 -10.52 -26.41 -3.99
N ALA A 29 -11.32 -25.66 -3.21
CA ALA A 29 -12.66 -26.05 -2.79
C ALA A 29 -13.76 -25.81 -3.87
N ARG A 30 -13.41 -25.26 -5.05
CA ARG A 30 -14.34 -24.79 -6.09
C ARG A 30 -15.39 -23.78 -5.59
N ALA A 31 -15.09 -23.08 -4.48
CA ALA A 31 -15.93 -22.08 -3.87
C ALA A 31 -15.62 -20.70 -4.46
N ARG A 32 -16.35 -20.34 -5.53
CA ARG A 32 -16.16 -19.06 -6.24
C ARG A 32 -16.21 -17.84 -5.33
N TRP A 33 -17.07 -17.85 -4.31
CA TRP A 33 -17.18 -16.73 -3.36
C TRP A 33 -15.88 -16.52 -2.57
N LEU A 34 -15.24 -17.59 -2.10
CA LEU A 34 -13.95 -17.50 -1.38
C LEU A 34 -12.83 -16.97 -2.28
N VAL A 35 -12.82 -17.34 -3.56
CA VAL A 35 -11.87 -16.80 -4.55
C VAL A 35 -12.04 -15.29 -4.67
N VAL A 36 -13.28 -14.82 -4.83
CA VAL A 36 -13.60 -13.39 -4.93
C VAL A 36 -13.21 -12.65 -3.66
N THR A 37 -13.49 -13.21 -2.48
CA THR A 37 -13.09 -12.61 -1.19
C THR A 37 -11.57 -12.50 -1.06
N GLY A 38 -10.82 -13.55 -1.39
CA GLY A 38 -9.36 -13.52 -1.34
C GLY A 38 -8.75 -12.49 -2.30
N LEU A 39 -9.29 -12.39 -3.52
CA LEU A 39 -8.90 -11.36 -4.50
C LEU A 39 -9.24 -9.94 -4.02
N ALA A 40 -10.42 -9.75 -3.41
CA ALA A 40 -10.81 -8.44 -2.87
C ALA A 40 -9.86 -8.00 -1.74
N ILE A 41 -9.49 -8.92 -0.84
CA ILE A 41 -8.51 -8.66 0.22
C ILE A 41 -7.15 -8.27 -0.38
N LEU A 42 -6.68 -9.03 -1.37
CA LEU A 42 -5.41 -8.76 -2.04
C LEU A 42 -5.39 -7.39 -2.73
N PHE A 43 -6.47 -7.03 -3.42
CA PHE A 43 -6.61 -5.73 -4.06
C PHE A 43 -6.62 -4.60 -3.03
N LEU A 44 -7.36 -4.77 -1.94
CA LEU A 44 -7.43 -3.77 -0.88
C LEU A 44 -6.07 -3.56 -0.20
N ALA A 45 -5.33 -4.64 0.06
CA ALA A 45 -3.98 -4.57 0.61
C ALA A 45 -3.02 -3.84 -0.34
N THR A 46 -3.12 -4.12 -1.64
CA THR A 46 -2.33 -3.42 -2.66
C THR A 46 -2.67 -1.93 -2.72
N ALA A 47 -3.96 -1.58 -2.72
CA ALA A 47 -4.40 -0.20 -2.70
C ALA A 47 -3.89 0.53 -1.45
N ALA A 48 -3.97 -0.10 -0.28
CA ALA A 48 -3.44 0.45 0.96
C ALA A 48 -1.92 0.68 0.89
N MET A 49 -1.17 -0.24 0.25
CA MET A 49 0.27 -0.06 0.02
C MET A 49 0.56 1.16 -0.84
N VAL A 50 -0.17 1.33 -1.95
CA VAL A 50 0.03 2.45 -2.88
C VAL A 50 -0.31 3.78 -2.19
N VAL A 51 -1.47 3.86 -1.52
CA VAL A 51 -1.89 5.06 -0.80
C VAL A 51 -0.91 5.39 0.33
N GLY A 52 -0.53 4.39 1.12
CA GLY A 52 0.45 4.56 2.19
C GLY A 52 1.81 5.02 1.66
N GLY A 53 2.25 4.50 0.52
CA GLY A 53 3.48 4.93 -0.16
C GLY A 53 3.41 6.38 -0.64
N VAL A 54 2.29 6.81 -1.20
CA VAL A 54 2.08 8.21 -1.64
C VAL A 54 2.08 9.17 -0.45
N VAL A 55 1.39 8.81 0.64
CA VAL A 55 1.39 9.62 1.87
C VAL A 55 2.81 9.71 2.45
N ALA A 56 3.50 8.57 2.57
CA ALA A 56 4.88 8.54 3.05
C ALA A 56 5.83 9.34 2.16
N TYR A 57 5.58 9.37 0.86
CA TYR A 57 6.35 10.17 -0.10
C TYR A 57 6.12 11.67 0.09
N HIS A 58 4.88 12.11 0.27
CA HIS A 58 4.56 13.54 0.45
C HIS A 58 4.99 14.10 1.80
N ASP A 59 4.98 13.27 2.85
CA ASP A 59 5.35 13.67 4.20
C ASP A 59 6.85 13.50 4.50
N ASP A 60 7.68 13.19 3.49
CA ASP A 60 9.12 12.99 3.69
C ASP A 60 9.88 14.32 3.80
N PRO A 61 10.38 14.71 5.00
CA PRO A 61 11.17 15.93 5.16
C PRO A 61 12.56 15.84 4.52
N ALA A 62 12.97 14.66 4.05
CA ALA A 62 14.22 14.43 3.35
C ALA A 62 14.07 14.44 1.81
N ASP A 63 12.91 14.80 1.26
CA ASP A 63 12.73 14.93 -0.20
C ASP A 63 13.76 15.94 -0.78
N PRO A 64 14.70 15.51 -1.64
CA PRO A 64 15.72 16.40 -2.23
C PRO A 64 15.18 17.35 -3.30
N ARG A 65 13.92 17.21 -3.70
CA ARG A 65 13.29 18.15 -4.64
C ARG A 65 13.18 19.50 -3.97
N GLU A 66 13.75 20.53 -4.60
CA GLU A 66 13.69 21.89 -4.08
C GLU A 66 12.23 22.29 -3.84
N GLN A 67 11.89 22.54 -2.58
CA GLN A 67 10.61 23.14 -2.24
C GLN A 67 10.55 24.48 -2.97
N HIS A 68 9.60 24.62 -3.89
CA HIS A 68 9.39 25.84 -4.68
C HIS A 68 9.43 27.07 -3.76
N ASP A 69 10.52 27.84 -3.80
CA ASP A 69 10.66 29.06 -3.02
C ASP A 69 9.69 30.08 -3.62
N PRO A 70 8.72 30.61 -2.85
CA PRO A 70 7.78 31.62 -3.35
C PRO A 70 8.45 32.90 -3.90
N ARG A 71 9.77 33.05 -3.75
CA ARG A 71 10.59 34.15 -4.27
C ARG A 71 11.20 33.90 -5.64
N GLU A 72 11.08 32.70 -6.21
CA GLU A 72 11.55 32.44 -7.57
C GLU A 72 10.59 33.04 -8.60
N PRO A 73 11.08 33.86 -9.55
CA PRO A 73 10.24 34.40 -10.60
C PRO A 73 9.80 33.29 -11.56
N THR A 74 8.48 33.10 -11.67
CA THR A 74 7.88 32.27 -12.73
C THR A 74 8.00 33.01 -14.06
N PHE A 75 8.84 32.51 -14.96
CA PHE A 75 8.89 32.98 -16.35
C PHE A 75 7.82 32.31 -17.20
#